data_AF-A0A8S3IQJ2-F1
#
_entry.id   AF-A0A8S3IQJ2-F1
#
_cell.length_a   1.000
_cell.length_b   1.000
_cell.length_c   1.000
_cell.angle_alpha   90.00
_cell.angle_beta   90.00
_cell.angle_gamma   90.00
#
_symmetry.space_group_name_H-M   'P 1'
#
loop_
_entity.id
_entity.type
_entity.pdbx_description
1 polymer ?
#
loop_
_entity_poly.entity_id
_entity_poly.type
_entity_poly.pdbx_seq_one_letter_code
_entity_poly.pdbx_strand_id
1 'polypeptide(L)' 'IGYASLATNCFLALYYNVLIAYCFYYLIASFQLVVPWSTCGNWWNTPLCTDQRTLANLSRIDLDLIKNMTTSPSEEYF' A
#
# COMPACT_ATOMS: atom_id res chain seq x y z
N ILE A 1 -37.56 11.15 0.02
CA ILE A 1 -36.40 11.86 0.63
C ILE A 1 -35.84 11.09 1.83
N GLY A 2 -36.65 10.70 2.83
CA GLY A 2 -36.17 9.95 4.01
C GLY A 2 -35.52 8.58 3.72
N TYR A 3 -36.13 7.75 2.88
CA TYR A 3 -35.55 6.44 2.51
C TYR A 3 -34.22 6.53 1.77
N ALA A 4 -34.08 7.53 0.88
CA ALA A 4 -32.83 7.78 0.18
C ALA A 4 -31.72 8.17 1.16
N SER A 5 -32.02 9.04 2.13
CA SER A 5 -31.08 9.45 3.19
C SER A 5 -30.65 8.28 4.09
N LEU A 6 -31.60 7.42 4.49
CA LEU A 6 -31.30 6.21 5.28
C LEU A 6 -30.36 5.27 4.50
N ALA A 7 -30.66 5.00 3.24
CA ALA A 7 -29.84 4.14 2.39
C ALA A 7 -28.42 4.70 2.25
N THR A 8 -28.26 6.00 1.95
CA THR A 8 -26.94 6.62 1.83
C THR A 8 -26.15 6.57 3.13
N ASN A 9 -26.81 6.78 4.28
CA ASN A 9 -26.15 6.71 5.58
C ASN A 9 -25.69 5.28 5.93
N CYS A 10 -26.49 4.26 5.58
CA CYS A 10 -26.09 2.86 5.74
C CYS A 10 -24.87 2.51 4.89
N PHE A 11 -24.84 2.91 3.62
CA PHE A 11 -23.67 2.69 2.76
C PHE A 11 -22.42 3.38 3.29
N LEU A 12 -22.58 4.62 3.74
CA LEU A 12 -21.49 5.41 4.30
C LEU A 12 -20.94 4.78 5.59
N ALA A 13 -21.83 4.33 6.48
CA ALA A 13 -21.45 3.66 7.72
C ALA A 13 -20.68 2.36 7.46
N LEU A 14 -21.14 1.53 6.52
CA LEU A 14 -20.43 0.30 6.14
C LEU A 14 -19.05 0.61 5.55
N TYR A 15 -18.98 1.57 4.61
CA TYR A 15 -17.72 1.99 4.00
C TYR A 15 -16.70 2.49 5.02
N TYR A 16 -17.12 3.35 5.96
CA TYR A 16 -16.21 3.85 6.99
C TYR A 16 -15.75 2.78 7.98
N ASN A 17 -16.62 1.86 8.39
CA ASN A 17 -16.21 0.76 9.26
C ASN A 17 -15.16 -0.13 8.59
N VAL A 18 -15.30 -0.40 7.28
CA VAL A 18 -14.29 -1.14 6.51
C VAL A 18 -12.97 -0.38 6.45
N LEU A 19 -12.98 0.93 6.18
CA LEU A 19 -11.76 1.75 6.21
C LEU A 19 -11.07 1.75 7.57
N ILE A 20 -11.84 1.87 8.66
CA ILE A 20 -11.29 1.83 10.03
C ILE A 20 -10.66 0.47 10.31
N ALA A 21 -11.29 -0.62 9.88
CA ALA A 21 -10.72 -1.96 10.01
C ALA A 21 -9.38 -2.10 9.27
N TYR A 22 -9.26 -1.55 8.05
CA TYR A 22 -7.98 -1.47 7.35
C TYR A 22 -6.96 -0.67 8.17
N CYS A 23 -7.29 0.53 8.65
CA CYS A 23 -6.38 1.31 9.47
C CYS A 23 -5.85 0.53 10.69
N PHE A 24 -6.71 -0.21 11.40
CA PHE A 24 -6.28 -1.05 12.52
C PHE A 24 -5.38 -2.21 12.08
N TYR A 25 -5.68 -2.86 10.97
CA TYR A 25 -4.84 -3.92 10.40
C TYR A 25 -3.42 -3.40 10.13
N TYR A 26 -3.30 -2.28 9.42
CA TYR A 26 -2.01 -1.65 9.10
C TYR A 26 -1.28 -1.14 10.36
N LEU A 27 -2.01 -0.61 11.33
CA LEU A 27 -1.46 -0.15 12.60
C LEU A 27 -0.84 -1.31 13.39
N ILE A 28 -1.56 -2.43 13.53
CA ILE A 28 -1.05 -3.59 14.26
C ILE A 28 0.14 -4.21 13.53
N ALA A 29 0.06 -4.33 12.20
CA ALA A 29 1.16 -4.85 11.39
C ALA A 29 2.42 -3.95 11.45
N SER A 30 2.27 -2.65 11.74
CA SER A 30 3.41 -1.74 11.93
C SER A 30 4.21 -1.96 13.21
N PHE A 31 3.68 -2.70 14.20
CA PHE A 31 4.43 -3.05 15.42
C PHE A 31 5.42 -4.20 15.23
N GLN A 32 5.52 -4.76 14.02
CA GLN A 32 6.51 -5.77 13.67
C GLN A 32 7.89 -5.13 13.46
N LEU A 33 8.97 -5.85 13.81
CA LEU A 33 10.36 -5.40 13.61
C LEU A 33 10.68 -5.07 12.14
N VAL A 34 10.10 -5.84 11.23
CA VAL A 34 10.21 -5.62 9.78
C VAL A 34 8.80 -5.74 9.22
N VAL A 35 8.27 -4.64 8.67
CA VAL A 35 6.94 -4.62 8.08
C VAL A 35 6.92 -5.39 6.75
N PRO A 36 5.84 -6.10 6.42
CA PRO A 36 5.81 -6.99 5.25
C PRO A 36 5.93 -6.23 3.92
N TRP A 37 5.42 -5.00 3.86
CA TRP A 37 5.51 -4.10 2.71
C TRP A 37 6.83 -3.30 2.63
N SER A 38 7.86 -3.67 3.41
CA SER A 38 9.18 -3.02 3.34
C SER A 38 10.08 -3.52 2.21
N THR A 39 9.79 -4.70 1.66
CA THR A 39 10.68 -5.38 0.71
C THR A 39 9.93 -5.84 -0.54
N CYS A 40 10.66 -5.85 -1.65
CA CYS A 40 10.23 -6.52 -2.88
C CYS A 40 10.54 -8.03 -2.78
N GLY A 41 9.76 -8.89 -3.45
CA GLY A 41 9.88 -10.35 -3.35
C GLY A 41 8.71 -11.08 -2.65
N ASN A 42 7.66 -10.37 -2.27
CA ASN A 42 6.41 -10.99 -1.84
C ASN A 42 5.56 -11.48 -3.02
N TRP A 43 4.63 -12.39 -2.77
CA TRP A 43 3.77 -13.00 -3.80
C TRP A 43 2.82 -12.02 -4.49
N TRP A 44 2.54 -10.86 -3.88
CA TRP A 44 1.71 -9.80 -4.44
C TRP A 44 2.49 -8.78 -5.28
N ASN A 45 3.83 -8.76 -5.20
CA ASN A 45 4.64 -7.74 -5.87
C ASN A 45 4.78 -8.04 -7.36
N THR A 46 4.64 -7.02 -8.19
CA THR A 46 4.99 -7.09 -9.62
C THR A 46 6.51 -7.10 -9.85
N PRO A 47 7.00 -7.52 -11.04
CA PRO A 47 8.42 -7.48 -11.37
C PRO A 47 9.01 -6.06 -11.44
N LEU A 48 8.17 -5.02 -11.45
CA LEU A 48 8.58 -3.62 -11.44
C LEU A 48 8.73 -3.04 -10.02
N CYS A 49 8.50 -3.85 -8.99
CA CYS A 49 8.72 -3.45 -7.60
C CYS A 49 10.21 -3.17 -7.36
N THR A 50 10.52 -2.03 -6.75
CA THR A 50 11.90 -1.70 -6.34
C THR A 50 11.95 -1.19 -4.91
N ASP A 51 12.85 -1.74 -4.11
CA ASP A 51 13.12 -1.34 -2.73
C ASP A 51 14.42 -0.53 -2.60
N GLN A 52 14.65 0.09 -1.44
CA GLN A 52 15.84 0.92 -1.23
C GLN A 52 17.16 0.15 -1.36
N ARG A 53 17.17 -1.16 -1.08
CA ARG A 53 18.39 -1.98 -1.26
C ARG A 53 18.72 -2.17 -2.73
N THR A 54 17.69 -2.39 -3.56
CA THR A 54 17.87 -2.53 -5.01
C THR A 54 18.36 -1.21 -5.62
N LEU A 55 17.80 -0.07 -5.17
CA LEU A 55 18.24 1.27 -5.60
C LEU A 55 19.68 1.60 -5.20
N ALA A 56 20.14 1.16 -4.02
CA ALA A 56 21.49 1.44 -3.54
C ALA A 56 22.61 0.77 -4.36
N ASN A 57 22.29 -0.28 -5.11
CA ASN A 57 23.25 -1.01 -5.94
C ASN A 57 23.39 -0.44 -7.36
N LEU A 58 22.59 0.58 -7.73
CA LEU A 58 22.56 1.16 -9.07
C LEU A 58 23.48 2.39 -9.20
N SER A 59 23.93 2.64 -10.44
CA SER A 59 24.61 3.88 -10.79
C SER A 59 23.63 5.07 -10.73
N ARG A 60 24.12 6.30 -10.51
CA ARG A 60 23.23 7.49 -10.44
C ARG A 60 22.42 7.71 -11.72
N ILE A 61 22.96 7.36 -12.88
CA ILE A 61 22.30 7.51 -14.19
C ILE A 61 21.17 6.48 -14.35
N ASP A 62 21.38 5.24 -13.86
CA ASP A 62 20.33 4.22 -13.86
C ASP A 62 19.19 4.57 -12.88
N LEU A 63 19.51 5.23 -11.77
CA LEU A 63 18.54 5.54 -10.71
C LEU A 63 17.40 6.45 -11.21
N ASP A 64 17.72 7.52 -11.95
CA ASP A 64 16.71 8.47 -12.45
C ASP A 64 15.79 7.85 -13.50
N LEU A 65 16.33 6.94 -14.33
CA LEU A 65 15.54 6.22 -15.33
C LEU A 65 14.62 5.18 -14.67
N ILE A 66 15.16 4.39 -13.75
CA ILE A 66 14.46 3.29 -13.08
C ILE A 66 13.37 3.81 -12.16
N LYS A 67 13.63 4.88 -11.42
CA LYS A 67 12.64 5.49 -10.52
C LYS A 67 11.36 5.94 -11.22
N ASN A 68 11.44 6.30 -12.51
CA ASN A 68 10.28 6.69 -13.31
C ASN A 68 9.49 5.49 -13.87
N MET A 69 10.02 4.27 -13.76
CA MET A 69 9.40 3.03 -14.27
C MET A 69 9.01 2.04 -13.16
N THR A 70 9.50 2.23 -11.93
CA THR A 70 9.31 1.27 -10.83
C THR A 70 8.32 1.76 -9.78
N THR A 71 7.67 0.83 -9.11
CA THR A 71 6.74 1.08 -8.00
C THR A 71 7.35 0.67 -6.66
N SER A 72 6.96 1.33 -5.58
CA SER A 72 7.43 0.98 -4.24
C SER A 72 6.66 -0.23 -3.68
N PRO A 73 7.29 -1.06 -2.83
CA PRO A 73 6.64 -2.25 -2.24
C PRO A 73 5.42 -1.92 -1.38
N SER A 74 5.28 -0.69 -0.89
CA SER A 74 4.11 -0.21 -0.15
C SER A 74 2.95 0.23 -1.03
N GLU A 75 3.20 0.67 -2.26
CA GLU A 75 2.14 1.04 -3.22
C GLU A 75 1.49 -0.19 -3.86
N GLU A 76 2.27 -1.27 -3.99
CA GLU A 76 1.82 -2.58 -4.47
C GLU A 76 1.10 -3.39 -3.38
N TYR A 77 1.12 -2.91 -2.14
CA TYR A 77 0.50 -3.57 -1.00
C TYR A 77 -0.98 -3.13 -0.89
N PHE A 78 -1.89 -4.11 -0.93
CA PHE A 78 -3.34 -3.92 -0.85
C PHE A 78 -3.83 -3.74 0.59
#